data_AF-A0A359H1W0-F1
#
_entry.id   AF-A0A359H1W0-F1
#
_cell.length_a   1.000
_cell.length_b   1.000
_cell.length_c   1.000
_cell.angle_alpha   90.00
_cell.angle_beta   90.00
_cell.angle_gamma   90.00
#
_symmetry.space_group_name_H-M   'P 1'
#
loop_
_entity.id
_entity.type
_entity.pdbx_description
1 polymer ?
#
loop_
_entity_poly.entity_id
_entity_poly.type
_entity_poly.pdbx_seq_one_letter_code
_entity_poly.pdbx_strand_id
1 'polypeptide(L)'
;KSEILLIPGIKEVVFQESLIETISGNIKRIGLILFIFITLLLFISFVLINNTIRLNVFSKRFNIHTMKLVGAKKSFIMKPFLVQGIYQGFISGILSVGMLSFLLYLLNRDFQQIYQMLDFELIIAVCSGIVLTGILLCFISTYLVVGRLLSLPSDELYY
;
A
#
# COMPACT_ATOMS: atom_id res chain seq x y z
N LYS A 1 -42.81 -31.36 -4.48
CA LYS A 1 -44.07 -31.68 -3.76
C LYS A 1 -44.49 -30.44 -3.00
N SER A 2 -45.63 -29.79 -3.19
CA SER A 2 -46.65 -29.82 -4.24
C SER A 2 -47.80 -28.88 -3.80
N GLU A 3 -47.51 -27.68 -3.26
CA GLU A 3 -48.57 -26.79 -2.73
C GLU A 3 -48.29 -25.28 -2.88
N ILE A 4 -47.49 -24.84 -3.87
CA ILE A 4 -47.24 -23.39 -4.07
C ILE A 4 -47.64 -22.90 -5.48
N LEU A 5 -48.52 -23.63 -6.17
CA LEU A 5 -48.86 -23.38 -7.58
C LEU A 5 -50.25 -22.75 -7.80
N LEU A 6 -50.86 -22.16 -6.77
CA LEU A 6 -52.24 -21.62 -6.82
C LEU A 6 -52.34 -20.12 -6.52
N ILE A 7 -51.41 -19.30 -7.03
CA ILE A 7 -51.59 -17.84 -7.07
C ILE A 7 -51.20 -17.31 -8.45
N PRO A 8 -52.13 -16.73 -9.24
CA PRO A 8 -51.83 -16.18 -10.55
C PRO A 8 -51.08 -14.85 -10.35
N GLY A 9 -49.80 -14.81 -10.73
CA GLY A 9 -48.99 -13.58 -10.65
C GLY A 9 -47.54 -13.78 -10.18
N ILE A 10 -47.12 -15.00 -9.86
CA ILE A 10 -45.71 -15.27 -9.53
C ILE A 10 -44.97 -15.52 -10.83
N LYS A 11 -44.47 -14.42 -11.40
CA LYS A 11 -43.35 -14.41 -12.35
C LYS A 11 -42.27 -15.30 -11.76
N GLU A 12 -41.99 -16.42 -12.44
CA GLU A 12 -40.96 -17.38 -12.06
C GLU A 12 -39.74 -16.63 -11.53
N VAL A 13 -39.45 -16.83 -10.25
CA VAL A 13 -38.14 -16.48 -9.73
C VAL A 13 -37.20 -17.50 -10.38
N VAL A 14 -36.76 -17.18 -11.59
CA VAL A 14 -35.59 -17.77 -12.20
C VAL A 14 -34.43 -17.36 -11.31
N PHE A 15 -34.18 -18.17 -10.28
CA PHE A 15 -32.90 -18.19 -9.60
C PHE A 15 -31.87 -18.55 -10.66
N GLN A 16 -31.35 -17.52 -11.31
CA GLN A 16 -30.32 -17.63 -12.32
C GLN A 16 -28.98 -17.76 -11.59
N GLU A 17 -28.77 -18.89 -10.91
CA GLU A 17 -27.51 -19.23 -10.25
C GLU A 17 -26.33 -19.12 -11.25
N SER A 18 -26.59 -19.33 -12.55
CA SER A 18 -25.60 -19.19 -13.62
C SER A 18 -25.10 -17.77 -13.88
N LEU A 19 -25.90 -16.72 -13.64
CA LEU A 19 -25.42 -15.33 -13.78
C LEU A 19 -24.57 -14.91 -12.58
N ILE A 20 -24.92 -15.36 -11.37
CA ILE A 20 -24.16 -15.07 -10.16
C ILE A 20 -22.81 -15.80 -10.18
N GLU A 21 -22.75 -17.04 -10.68
CA GLU A 21 -21.50 -17.77 -10.89
C GLU A 21 -20.60 -17.14 -11.96
N THR A 22 -21.18 -16.66 -13.08
CA THR A 22 -20.39 -16.00 -14.14
C THR A 22 -19.85 -14.63 -13.68
N ILE A 23 -20.66 -13.84 -12.96
CA ILE A 23 -20.24 -12.54 -12.43
C ILE A 23 -19.17 -12.72 -11.34
N SER A 24 -19.37 -13.64 -10.39
CA SER A 24 -18.38 -13.90 -9.34
C SER A 24 -17.07 -14.48 -9.89
N GLY A 25 -17.14 -15.33 -10.92
CA GLY A 25 -15.97 -15.83 -11.65
C GLY A 25 -15.18 -14.71 -12.34
N ASN A 26 -15.87 -13.77 -13.00
CA ASN A 26 -15.24 -12.63 -13.65
C ASN A 26 -14.63 -11.65 -12.64
N ILE A 27 -15.31 -11.36 -11.53
CA ILE A 27 -14.79 -10.53 -10.44
C ILE A 27 -13.51 -11.15 -9.86
N LYS A 28 -13.49 -12.47 -9.62
CA LYS A 28 -12.28 -13.18 -9.15
C LYS A 28 -11.13 -13.06 -10.15
N ARG A 29 -11.38 -13.20 -11.46
CA ARG A 29 -10.34 -13.04 -12.50
C ARG A 29 -9.78 -11.61 -12.52
N ILE A 30 -10.66 -10.60 -12.52
CA ILE A 30 -10.24 -9.19 -12.49
C ILE A 30 -9.45 -8.90 -11.21
N GLY A 31 -9.91 -9.42 -10.06
CA GLY A 31 -9.20 -9.31 -8.79
C GLY A 31 -7.80 -9.92 -8.84
N LEU A 32 -7.62 -11.07 -9.50
CA LEU A 32 -6.32 -11.73 -9.67
C LEU A 32 -5.37 -10.88 -10.53
N ILE A 33 -5.85 -10.35 -11.67
CA ILE A 33 -5.07 -9.44 -12.52
C ILE A 33 -4.66 -8.17 -11.77
N LEU A 34 -5.57 -7.54 -11.04
CA LEU A 34 -5.28 -6.37 -10.21
C LEU A 34 -4.27 -6.70 -9.12
N PHE A 35 -4.39 -7.87 -8.48
CA PHE A 35 -3.45 -8.31 -7.45
C PHE A 35 -2.03 -8.50 -7.99
N ILE A 36 -1.89 -9.10 -9.17
CA ILE A 36 -0.58 -9.20 -9.87
C ILE A 36 -0.04 -7.80 -10.15
N PHE A 37 -0.88 -6.89 -10.65
CA PHE A 37 -0.48 -5.53 -10.98
C PHE A 37 -0.01 -4.73 -9.76
N ILE A 38 -0.75 -4.82 -8.64
CA ILE A 38 -0.39 -4.20 -7.36
C ILE A 38 0.94 -4.76 -6.85
N THR A 39 1.12 -6.08 -6.93
CA THR A 39 2.37 -6.73 -6.49
C THR A 39 3.57 -6.26 -7.32
N LEU A 40 3.39 -6.15 -8.64
CA LEU A 40 4.42 -5.62 -9.54
C LEU A 40 4.76 -4.17 -9.22
N LEU A 41 3.76 -3.31 -9.03
CA LEU A 41 4.00 -1.91 -8.65
C LEU A 41 4.75 -1.80 -7.33
N LEU A 42 4.33 -2.58 -6.32
CA LEU A 42 4.99 -2.63 -5.02
C LEU A 42 6.47 -3.02 -5.18
N PHE A 43 6.74 -4.03 -6.01
CA PHE A 43 8.12 -4.44 -6.31
C PHE A 43 8.93 -3.32 -6.96
N ILE A 44 8.39 -2.62 -7.95
CA ILE A 44 9.05 -1.49 -8.62
C ILE A 44 9.32 -0.37 -7.61
N SER A 45 8.33 0.00 -6.79
CA SER A 45 8.49 1.00 -5.73
C SER A 45 9.57 0.60 -4.74
N PHE A 46 9.63 -0.67 -4.33
CA PHE A 46 10.66 -1.18 -3.43
C PHE A 46 12.08 -1.02 -4.03
N VAL A 47 12.25 -1.37 -5.30
CA VAL A 47 13.54 -1.21 -6.01
C VAL A 47 13.93 0.27 -6.10
N LEU A 48 12.98 1.15 -6.39
CA LEU A 48 13.22 2.59 -6.46
C LEU A 48 13.65 3.18 -5.11
N ILE A 49 12.98 2.78 -4.02
CA ILE A 49 13.34 3.18 -2.65
C ILE A 49 14.76 2.70 -2.32
N ASN A 50 15.11 1.46 -2.65
CA ASN A 50 16.44 0.92 -2.43
C ASN A 50 17.53 1.75 -3.14
N ASN A 51 17.31 2.11 -4.40
CA ASN A 51 18.23 2.97 -5.14
C ASN A 51 18.33 4.38 -4.50
N THR A 52 17.19 4.96 -4.12
CA THR A 52 17.13 6.30 -3.53
C THR A 52 17.87 6.37 -2.20
N ILE A 53 17.68 5.37 -1.32
CA ILE A 53 18.36 5.32 -0.03
C ILE A 53 19.86 5.16 -0.22
N ARG A 54 20.30 4.32 -1.16
CA ARG A 54 21.74 4.14 -1.48
C ARG A 54 22.38 5.48 -1.89
N LEU A 55 21.72 6.22 -2.78
CA LEU A 55 22.19 7.54 -3.20
C LEU A 55 22.23 8.54 -2.03
N ASN A 56 21.19 8.55 -1.19
CA ASN A 56 21.12 9.42 -0.01
C ASN A 56 22.23 9.09 1.01
N VAL A 57 22.53 7.81 1.23
CA VAL A 57 23.64 7.37 2.09
C VAL A 57 24.99 7.80 1.52
N PHE A 58 25.20 7.63 0.21
CA PHE A 58 26.43 8.07 -0.45
C PHE A 58 26.64 9.59 -0.32
N SER A 59 25.57 10.37 -0.45
CA SER A 59 25.61 11.82 -0.23
C SER A 59 25.96 12.21 1.21
N LYS A 60 25.67 11.34 2.19
CA LYS A 60 25.97 11.55 3.62
C LYS A 60 27.23 10.81 4.10
N ARG A 61 28.07 10.32 3.19
CA ARG A 61 29.25 9.50 3.51
C ARG A 61 30.18 10.13 4.56
N PHE A 62 30.38 11.45 4.53
CA PHE A 62 31.26 12.15 5.47
C PHE A 62 30.72 12.09 6.91
N ASN A 63 29.42 12.36 7.10
CA ASN A 63 28.77 12.26 8.41
C ASN A 63 28.79 10.82 8.96
N ILE A 64 28.66 9.83 8.09
CA ILE A 64 28.75 8.43 8.50
C ILE A 64 30.18 8.08 8.93
N HIS A 65 31.18 8.61 8.21
CA HIS A 65 32.59 8.40 8.54
C HIS A 65 32.94 9.00 9.91
N THR A 66 32.54 10.24 10.19
CA THR A 66 32.76 10.86 11.51
C THR A 66 32.06 10.11 12.63
N MET A 67 30.82 9.62 12.41
CA MET A 67 30.11 8.77 13.38
C MET A 67 30.83 7.44 13.63
N LYS A 68 31.45 6.84 12.61
CA LYS A 68 32.26 5.63 12.78
C LYS A 68 33.53 5.88 13.59
N LEU A 69 34.21 7.01 13.40
CA LEU A 69 35.45 7.37 14.12
C LEU A 69 35.24 7.51 15.64
N VAL A 70 34.06 7.95 16.06
CA VAL A 70 33.69 8.04 17.49
C VAL A 70 33.12 6.73 18.06
N GLY A 71 33.16 5.63 17.30
CA GLY A 71 32.67 4.31 17.73
C GLY A 71 31.15 4.21 17.83
N ALA A 72 30.39 5.02 17.08
CA ALA A 72 28.94 5.00 17.15
C ALA A 72 28.37 3.64 16.74
N LYS A 73 27.40 3.15 17.53
CA LYS A 73 26.68 1.89 17.25
C LYS A 73 25.93 1.99 15.92
N LYS A 74 25.83 0.88 15.18
CA LYS A 74 25.07 0.75 13.91
C LYS A 74 23.67 1.38 13.97
N SER A 75 22.96 1.19 15.09
CA SER A 75 21.62 1.74 15.32
C SER A 75 21.59 3.28 15.41
N PHE A 76 22.67 3.92 15.88
CA PHE A 76 22.76 5.38 15.93
C PHE A 76 22.90 5.98 14.53
N ILE A 77 23.65 5.31 13.65
CA ILE A 77 23.79 5.69 12.24
C ILE A 77 22.47 5.47 11.48
N MET A 78 21.71 4.41 11.81
CA MET A 78 20.42 4.08 11.18
C MET A 78 19.27 5.03 11.54
N LYS A 79 19.18 5.47 12.80
CA LYS A 79 18.08 6.31 13.31
C LYS A 79 17.69 7.49 12.40
N PRO A 80 18.61 8.36 11.94
CA PRO A 80 18.22 9.51 11.11
C PRO A 80 17.56 9.09 9.79
N PHE A 81 18.00 7.99 9.17
CA PHE A 81 17.40 7.49 7.93
C PHE A 81 16.02 6.89 8.17
N LEU A 82 15.86 6.13 9.26
CA LEU A 82 14.59 5.51 9.64
C LEU A 82 13.51 6.58 9.91
N VAL A 83 13.89 7.64 10.63
CA VAL A 83 13.00 8.78 10.90
C VAL A 83 12.61 9.49 9.60
N GLN A 84 13.56 9.73 8.70
CA GLN A 84 13.25 10.31 7.38
C GLN A 84 12.25 9.43 6.60
N GLY A 85 12.41 8.11 6.62
CA GLY A 85 11.50 7.17 5.96
C GLY A 85 10.08 7.20 6.55
N ILE A 86 9.94 7.30 7.88
CA ILE A 86 8.63 7.43 8.55
C ILE A 86 7.94 8.74 8.13
N TYR A 87 8.66 9.87 8.13
CA TYR A 87 8.11 11.15 7.71
C TYR A 87 7.65 11.13 6.25
N GLN A 88 8.45 10.54 5.35
CA GLN A 88 8.07 10.38 3.95
C GLN A 88 6.83 9.49 3.79
N GLY A 89 6.78 8.36 4.51
CA GLY A 89 5.61 7.47 4.54
C GLY A 89 4.35 8.19 5.03
N PHE A 90 4.46 8.95 6.12
CA PHE A 90 3.34 9.72 6.68
C PHE A 90 2.81 10.77 5.70
N ILE A 91 3.69 11.55 5.08
CA ILE A 91 3.32 12.56 4.08
C ILE A 91 2.65 11.90 2.86
N SER A 92 3.19 10.78 2.37
CA SER A 92 2.59 10.04 1.26
C SER A 92 1.23 9.45 1.61
N GLY A 93 1.04 8.99 2.86
CA GLY A 93 -0.23 8.48 3.36
C GLY A 93 -1.30 9.57 3.39
N ILE A 94 -0.97 10.74 3.94
CA ILE A 94 -1.87 11.90 3.94
C ILE A 94 -2.24 12.30 2.51
N LEU A 95 -1.25 12.37 1.61
CA LEU A 95 -1.49 12.74 0.22
C LEU A 95 -2.42 11.74 -0.48
N SER A 96 -2.23 10.45 -0.22
CA SER A 96 -3.05 9.36 -0.79
C SER A 96 -4.49 9.41 -0.27
N VAL A 97 -4.68 9.63 1.04
CA VAL A 97 -6.01 9.80 1.64
C VAL A 97 -6.71 11.05 1.10
N GLY A 98 -5.98 12.16 0.90
CA GLY A 98 -6.50 13.36 0.25
C GLY A 98 -6.97 13.09 -1.17
N MET A 99 -6.16 12.39 -1.97
CA MET A 99 -6.53 11.99 -3.33
C MET A 99 -7.74 11.06 -3.37
N LEU A 100 -7.79 10.06 -2.49
CA LEU A 100 -8.93 9.15 -2.39
C LEU A 100 -10.21 9.90 -2.04
N SER A 101 -10.15 10.80 -1.04
CA SER A 101 -11.29 11.61 -0.62
C SER A 101 -11.77 12.53 -1.74
N PHE A 102 -10.83 13.13 -2.49
CA PHE A 102 -11.15 13.94 -3.67
C PHE A 102 -11.84 13.11 -4.76
N LEU A 103 -11.34 11.92 -5.06
CA LEU A 103 -11.94 11.02 -6.04
C LEU A 103 -13.36 10.59 -5.63
N LEU A 104 -13.56 10.26 -4.36
CA LEU A 104 -14.88 9.95 -3.82
C LEU A 104 -15.83 11.15 -3.95
N TYR A 105 -15.35 12.37 -3.65
CA TYR A 105 -16.16 13.58 -3.82
C TYR A 105 -16.61 13.80 -5.27
N LEU A 106 -15.71 13.58 -6.24
CA LEU A 106 -16.06 13.67 -7.67
C LEU A 106 -17.11 12.62 -8.07
N LEU A 107 -16.91 11.37 -7.67
CA LEU A 107 -17.83 10.27 -7.98
C LEU A 107 -19.22 10.48 -7.39
N ASN A 108 -19.31 11.05 -6.18
CA ASN A 108 -20.60 11.37 -5.57
C ASN A 108 -21.42 12.39 -6.34
N ARG A 109 -20.75 13.32 -7.02
CA ARG A 109 -21.43 14.34 -7.83
C ARG A 109 -22.17 13.70 -9.00
N ASP A 110 -21.57 12.70 -9.64
CA ASP A 110 -22.10 12.04 -10.82
C ASP A 110 -22.99 10.82 -10.48
N PHE A 111 -22.70 10.15 -9.36
CA PHE A 111 -23.38 8.92 -8.92
C PHE A 111 -23.72 8.99 -7.42
N GLN A 112 -24.82 9.68 -7.11
CA GLN A 112 -25.29 9.93 -5.73
C GLN A 112 -25.56 8.65 -4.91
N GLN A 113 -25.73 7.50 -5.56
CA GLN A 113 -26.01 6.21 -4.93
C GLN A 113 -24.77 5.53 -4.33
N ILE A 114 -23.54 5.91 -4.73
CA ILE A 114 -22.31 5.25 -4.27
C ILE A 114 -22.08 5.49 -2.78
N TYR A 115 -22.30 6.71 -2.27
CA TYR A 115 -22.14 7.00 -0.83
C TYR A 115 -23.16 6.28 0.04
N GLN A 116 -24.37 6.05 -0.47
CA GLN A 116 -25.42 5.38 0.31
C GLN A 116 -25.14 3.88 0.49
N MET A 117 -24.31 3.30 -0.39
CA MET A 117 -23.88 1.91 -0.32
C MET A 117 -22.54 1.72 0.43
N LEU A 118 -21.85 2.81 0.76
CA LEU A 118 -20.55 2.78 1.43
C LEU A 118 -20.68 3.15 2.91
N ASP A 119 -20.37 2.19 3.78
CA ASP A 119 -20.35 2.44 5.22
C ASP A 119 -19.21 3.41 5.59
N PHE A 120 -19.53 4.39 6.43
CA PHE A 120 -18.56 5.38 6.92
C PHE A 120 -17.41 4.71 7.69
N GLU A 121 -17.70 3.61 8.39
CA GLU A 121 -16.70 2.80 9.10
C GLU A 121 -15.68 2.18 8.13
N LEU A 122 -16.12 1.70 6.96
CA LEU A 122 -15.26 1.11 5.94
C LEU A 122 -14.32 2.16 5.33
N ILE A 123 -14.82 3.38 5.09
CA ILE A 123 -14.00 4.48 4.57
C ILE A 123 -12.87 4.83 5.55
N ILE A 124 -13.17 4.94 6.85
CA ILE A 124 -12.16 5.21 7.87
C ILE A 124 -11.16 4.05 7.97
N ALA A 125 -11.62 2.80 7.92
CA ALA A 125 -10.75 1.63 7.94
C ALA A 125 -9.80 1.60 6.73
N VAL A 126 -10.27 1.93 5.53
CA VAL A 126 -9.42 2.00 4.33
C VAL A 126 -8.43 3.16 4.42
N CYS A 127 -8.86 4.35 4.84
CA CYS A 127 -7.98 5.50 4.98
C CYS A 127 -6.86 5.24 6.00
N SER A 128 -7.20 4.70 7.18
CA SER A 128 -6.20 4.32 8.18
C SER A 128 -5.27 3.20 7.67
N GLY A 129 -5.82 2.21 6.95
CA GLY A 129 -5.05 1.15 6.30
C GLY A 129 -4.02 1.69 5.30
N ILE A 130 -4.39 2.67 4.46
CA ILE A 130 -3.47 3.30 3.49
C ILE A 130 -2.31 3.99 4.20
N VAL A 131 -2.59 4.77 5.25
CA VAL A 131 -1.53 5.47 5.98
C VAL A 131 -0.60 4.48 6.70
N LEU A 132 -1.17 3.49 7.39
CA LEU A 132 -0.39 2.49 8.12
C LEU A 132 0.48 1.65 7.19
N THR A 133 -0.08 1.16 6.08
CA THR A 133 0.66 0.36 5.10
C THR A 133 1.76 1.18 4.41
N GLY A 134 1.51 2.44 4.07
CA GLY A 134 2.53 3.35 3.53
C GLY A 134 3.70 3.57 4.48
N ILE A 135 3.42 3.87 5.76
CA ILE A 135 4.45 4.03 6.78
C ILE A 135 5.22 2.74 6.99
N LEU A 136 4.54 1.60 7.12
CA LEU A 136 5.18 0.29 7.30
C LEU A 136 6.06 -0.06 6.11
N LEU A 137 5.60 0.18 4.88
CA LEU A 137 6.36 -0.10 3.67
C LEU A 137 7.64 0.74 3.62
N CYS A 138 7.55 2.04 3.87
CA CYS A 138 8.72 2.93 3.93
C CYS A 138 9.68 2.54 5.06
N PHE A 139 9.14 2.19 6.23
CA PHE A 139 9.93 1.77 7.39
C PHE A 139 10.70 0.47 7.12
N ILE A 140 9.99 -0.58 6.67
CA ILE A 140 10.58 -1.89 6.37
C ILE A 140 11.62 -1.75 5.27
N SER A 141 11.30 -1.03 4.20
CA SER A 141 12.25 -0.79 3.10
C SER A 141 13.52 -0.10 3.60
N THR A 142 13.37 0.96 4.41
CA THR A 142 14.52 1.68 4.96
C THR A 142 15.34 0.83 5.92
N TYR A 143 14.67 0.07 6.79
CA TYR A 143 15.32 -0.80 7.75
C TYR A 143 16.14 -1.90 7.07
N LEU A 144 15.56 -2.59 6.07
CA LEU A 144 16.24 -3.65 5.33
C LEU A 144 17.44 -3.09 4.54
N VAL A 145 17.27 -1.96 3.86
CA VAL A 145 18.32 -1.38 3.01
C VAL A 145 19.49 -0.87 3.84
N VAL A 146 19.24 -0.06 4.86
CA VAL A 146 20.33 0.49 5.70
C VAL A 146 20.96 -0.61 6.56
N GLY A 147 20.15 -1.57 7.03
CA GLY A 147 20.64 -2.75 7.75
C GLY A 147 21.62 -3.58 6.93
N ARG A 148 21.32 -3.78 5.64
CA ARG A 148 22.17 -4.48 4.67
C ARG A 148 23.40 -3.66 4.25
N LEU A 149 23.24 -2.35 4.07
CA LEU A 149 24.32 -1.47 3.65
C LEU A 149 25.40 -1.30 4.73
N LEU A 150 24.98 -1.24 6.00
CA LEU A 150 25.90 -1.14 7.14
C LEU A 150 26.43 -2.50 7.63
N SER A 151 25.93 -3.64 7.14
CA SER A 151 26.54 -4.96 7.40
C SER A 151 27.69 -5.28 6.45
N LEU A 152 27.87 -4.51 5.38
CA LEU A 152 29.05 -4.65 4.53
C LEU A 152 30.29 -4.10 5.26
N PRO A 153 31.41 -4.84 5.29
CA PRO A 153 32.64 -4.38 5.91
C PRO A 153 33.10 -3.07 5.27
N SER A 154 33.70 -2.19 6.08
CA SER A 154 34.00 -0.79 5.73
C SER A 154 35.03 -0.61 4.60
N ASP A 155 35.57 -1.70 4.04
CA ASP A 155 36.62 -1.70 3.01
C ASP A 155 36.11 -1.59 1.56
N GLU A 156 34.81 -1.82 1.31
CA GLU A 156 34.21 -1.64 -0.04
C GLU A 156 33.65 -0.23 -0.30
N LEU A 157 33.66 0.68 0.69
CA LEU A 157 33.16 2.04 0.49
C LEU A 157 34.14 2.95 -0.27
N TYR A 158 35.31 2.42 -0.64
CA TYR A 158 36.41 3.10 -1.32
C TYR A 158 36.73 2.54 -2.72
N TYR A 159 35.93 1.61 -3.26
CA TYR A 159 36.02 1.14 -4.65
C TYR A 159 34.67 1.16 -5.36
#